data_AF-A0A831LM68-F1
#
_entry.id   AF-A0A831LM68-F1
#
_cell.length_a   1.000
_cell.length_b   1.000
_cell.length_c   1.000
_cell.angle_alpha   90.00
_cell.angle_beta   90.00
_cell.angle_gamma   90.00
#
_symmetry.space_group_name_H-M   'P 1'
#
loop_
_entity.id
_entity.type
_entity.pdbx_description
1 polymer ?
#
loop_
_entity_poly.entity_id
_entity_poly.type
_entity_poly.pdbx_seq_one_letter_code
_entity_poly.pdbx_strand_id
1 'polypeptide(L)' 'MPKFPHYLQPDTMDCGPTCLRIVAKYFGRHYNLETLRELTWKTREGVSL' A
#
# COMPACT_ATOMS: atom_id res chain seq x y z
N MET A 1 1.48 -13.85 17.65
CA MET A 1 1.75 -13.29 16.30
C MET A 1 1.04 -11.94 16.22
N PRO A 2 1.67 -10.89 15.64
CA PRO A 2 0.97 -9.63 15.42
C PRO A 2 -0.25 -9.88 14.53
N LYS A 3 -1.36 -9.21 14.82
CA LYS A 3 -2.57 -9.32 14.01
C LYS A 3 -2.31 -8.68 12.64
N PHE A 4 -2.73 -9.34 11.56
CA PHE A 4 -2.58 -8.76 10.23
C PHE A 4 -3.40 -7.46 10.15
N PRO A 5 -2.77 -6.31 9.80
CA PRO A 5 -3.45 -5.04 9.80
C PRO A 5 -4.42 -4.96 8.61
N HIS A 6 -5.54 -4.26 8.81
CA HIS A 6 -6.50 -4.00 7.75
C HIS A 6 -6.49 -2.50 7.45
N TYR A 7 -6.33 -2.14 6.18
CA TYR A 7 -6.42 -0.78 5.69
C TYR A 7 -7.43 -0.73 4.54
N LEU A 8 -8.34 0.25 4.59
CA LEU A 8 -9.24 0.54 3.48
C LEU A 8 -8.47 1.33 2.41
N GLN A 9 -8.58 0.91 1.14
CA GLN A 9 -8.02 1.68 0.04
C GLN A 9 -8.87 2.95 -0.17
N PRO A 10 -8.29 4.16 -0.13
CA PRO A 10 -9.08 5.39 -0.29
C PRO A 10 -9.52 5.66 -1.73
N ASP A 11 -8.76 5.16 -2.71
CA ASP A 11 -9.01 5.33 -4.14
C ASP A 11 -8.88 3.98 -4.85
N THR A 12 -9.61 3.80 -5.95
CA THR A 12 -9.59 2.55 -6.75
C THR A 12 -8.20 2.23 -7.31
N MET A 13 -7.36 3.26 -7.54
CA MET A 13 -5.99 3.12 -8.03
C MET A 13 -4.96 2.89 -6.93
N ASP A 14 -5.37 2.86 -5.65
CA ASP A 14 -4.47 2.67 -4.51
C ASP A 14 -4.42 1.22 -4.00
N CYS A 15 -4.90 0.25 -4.77
CA CYS A 15 -4.88 -1.17 -4.40
C CYS A 15 -3.45 -1.66 -4.08
N GLY A 16 -2.47 -1.34 -4.93
CA GLY A 16 -1.05 -1.67 -4.72
C GLY A 16 -0.43 -0.98 -3.49
N PRO A 17 -0.44 0.37 -3.40
CA PRO A 17 0.04 1.10 -2.23
C PRO A 17 -0.58 0.61 -0.92
N THR A 18 -1.89 0.31 -0.92
CA THR A 18 -2.59 -0.18 0.27
C THR A 18 -2.11 -1.57 0.67
N CYS A 19 -1.96 -2.50 -0.28
CA CYS A 19 -1.40 -3.83 -0.01
C CYS A 19 0.02 -3.76 0.56
N LEU A 20 0.90 -2.93 -0.02
CA LEU A 20 2.26 -2.73 0.51
C LEU A 20 2.24 -2.16 1.92
N ARG A 21 1.33 -1.22 2.22
CA ARG A 21 1.16 -0.66 3.56
C ARG A 21 0.76 -1.72 4.58
N ILE A 22 -0.17 -2.60 4.22
CA ILE A 22 -0.62 -3.71 5.06
C ILE A 22 0.56 -4.64 5.39
N VAL A 23 1.29 -5.09 4.37
CA VAL A 23 2.43 -6.01 4.53
C VAL A 23 3.55 -5.34 5.35
N ALA A 24 3.93 -4.11 5.00
CA ALA A 24 4.95 -3.36 5.73
C ALA A 24 4.61 -3.23 7.22
N LYS A 25 3.35 -2.89 7.53
CA LYS A 25 2.87 -2.74 8.91
C LYS A 25 2.91 -4.05 9.68
N TYR A 26 2.58 -5.17 9.03
CA TYR A 26 2.69 -6.51 9.63
C TYR A 26 4.13 -6.84 10.04
N PHE A 27 5.12 -6.43 9.23
CA PHE A 27 6.55 -6.60 9.51
C PHE A 27 7.18 -5.44 10.31
N GLY A 28 6.37 -4.60 10.95
CA GLY A 28 6.85 -3.52 11.83
C GLY A 28 7.41 -2.29 11.12
N ARG A 29 7.27 -2.19 9.79
CA ARG A 29 7.66 -1.02 9.00
C ARG A 29 6.45 -0.09 8.81
N HIS A 30 6.64 1.21 9.01
CA HIS A 30 5.58 2.19 8.85
C HIS A 30 5.86 3.13 7.67
N TYR A 31 5.01 3.07 6.67
CA TYR A 31 4.98 4.01 5.56
C TYR A 31 3.60 4.66 5.50
N ASN A 32 3.57 5.96 5.21
CA ASN A 32 2.31 6.62 4.87
C ASN A 32 1.90 6.24 3.44
N LEU A 33 0.64 6.49 3.08
CA LEU A 33 0.11 6.11 1.78
C LEU A 33 0.74 6.94 0.64
N GLU A 34 1.11 8.20 0.91
CA GLU A 34 1.68 9.12 -0.07
C GLU A 34 3.07 8.69 -0.54
N THR A 35 3.97 8.37 0.40
CA THR A 35 5.28 7.78 0.11
C THR A 35 5.14 6.52 -0.72
N LEU A 36 4.17 5.66 -0.40
CA LEU A 36 3.95 4.45 -1.20
C LEU A 36 3.42 4.77 -2.59
N ARG A 37 2.54 5.77 -2.75
CA ARG A 37 2.07 6.23 -4.07
C ARG A 37 3.19 6.80 -4.94
N GLU A 38 4.16 7.48 -4.34
CA GLU A 38 5.33 8.01 -5.05
C GLU A 38 6.25 6.88 -5.51
N LEU A 39 6.46 5.87 -4.65
CA LEU A 39 7.30 4.72 -4.93
C LEU A 39 6.65 3.72 -5.90
N THR A 40 5.33 3.59 -5.87
CA THR A 40 4.58 2.75 -6.79
C THR A 40 4.03 3.65 -7.89
N TRP A 41 4.82 3.84 -8.95
CA TRP A 41 4.41 4.66 -10.09
C TRP A 41 3.01 4.30 -10.57
N LYS A 42 2.09 5.26 -10.51
CA LYS A 42 0.74 5.13 -11.06
C LYS A 42 0.81 5.34 -12.56
N THR A 43 1.01 4.27 -13.33
CA THR A 43 0.63 4.36 -14.75
C THR A 43 -0.89 4.44 -14.83
N ARG A 44 -1.46 4.99 -15.91
CA ARG A 44 -2.92 5.06 -16.11
C ARG A 44 -3.59 3.68 -16.15
N GLU A 45 -2.80 2.62 -16.28
CA GLU A 45 -3.24 1.23 -16.37
C GLU A 45 -3.15 0.49 -15.01
N GLY A 46 -2.68 1.18 -13.97
CA GLY A 46 -2.45 0.62 -12.64
C GLY A 46 -0.96 0.43 -12.34
N VAL A 47 -0.68 -0.40 -11.35
CA VAL A 47 0.67 -0.82 -10.96
C VAL A 47 0.83 -2.27 -11.40
N SER A 48 1.67 -2.50 -12.41
CA SER A 48 2.14 -3.86 -12.73
C SER A 48 3.18 -4.28 -11.70
N LEU A 49 3.09 -5.53 -11.24
CA LEU A 49 4.15 -6.23 -10.52
C LEU A 49 5.36 -6.45 -11.44
#